data_AF-A0A2R7M235-F1
#
_entry.id   AF-A0A2R7M235-F1
#
_cell.length_a   1.000
_cell.length_b   1.000
_cell.length_c   1.000
_cell.angle_alpha   90.00
_cell.angle_beta   90.00
_cell.angle_gamma   90.00
#
_symmetry.space_group_name_H-M   'P 1'
#
loop_
_entity.id
_entity.type
_entity.pdbx_description
1 polymer ?
#
loop_
_entity_poly.entity_id
_entity_poly.type
_entity_poly.pdbx_seq_one_letter_code
_entity_poly.pdbx_strand_id
1 'polypeptide(L)'
;MTTNRTRSSIKNSAAALIGQLVTIILNFAVRTIFIKTLGAAYLGINGLFTNILSVLSFAEIGFGTAIIYAMYAPLSIKDEVRVSKLMNYYAKVYETIGTFIFLVGLVLIPFLDFFINDLSELPKELPPLWVIYLLYLLNTSVSYFFNYKRSLIIASQNGHIDSLN
;
A
#
# COMPACT_ATOMS: atom_id res chain seq x y z
N MET A 1 21.69 32.35 10.54
CA MET A 1 22.32 31.16 9.93
C MET A 1 21.43 30.66 8.80
N THR A 2 21.74 31.03 7.56
CA THR A 2 20.97 30.64 6.37
C THR A 2 21.40 29.23 5.96
N THR A 3 20.57 28.23 6.26
CA THR A 3 20.80 26.87 5.76
C THR A 3 20.69 26.88 4.24
N ASN A 4 21.81 26.64 3.56
CA ASN A 4 21.88 26.60 2.11
C ASN A 4 21.00 25.43 1.60
N ARG A 5 19.84 25.78 1.03
CA ARG A 5 18.78 24.85 0.61
C ARG A 5 19.33 23.72 -0.26
N THR A 6 20.29 24.03 -1.14
CA THR A 6 20.95 23.07 -2.03
C THR A 6 21.72 21.99 -1.25
N ARG A 7 22.43 22.35 -0.17
CA ARG A 7 23.21 21.40 0.64
C ARG A 7 22.32 20.48 1.46
N SER A 8 21.20 20.99 1.99
CA SER A 8 20.20 20.16 2.68
C SER A 8 19.47 19.23 1.72
N SER A 9 19.09 19.69 0.52
CA SER A 9 18.48 18.84 -0.50
C SER A 9 19.41 17.72 -0.97
N ILE A 10 20.71 17.98 -1.13
CA ILE A 10 21.70 16.95 -1.50
C ILE A 10 21.84 15.91 -0.38
N LYS A 11 21.93 16.33 0.89
CA LYS A 11 22.00 15.40 2.03
C LYS A 11 20.75 14.54 2.14
N ASN A 12 19.56 15.13 1.98
CA ASN A 12 18.30 14.40 2.05
C ASN A 12 18.16 13.39 0.90
N SER A 13 18.57 13.78 -0.30
CA SER A 13 18.58 12.90 -1.46
C SER A 13 19.59 11.76 -1.32
N ALA A 14 20.78 12.03 -0.77
CA ALA A 14 21.79 11.01 -0.48
C ALA A 14 21.31 10.02 0.59
N ALA A 15 20.67 10.52 1.66
CA ALA A 15 20.07 9.67 2.68
C ALA A 15 18.93 8.80 2.11
N ALA A 16 18.06 9.37 1.28
CA ALA A 16 17.01 8.62 0.59
C ALA A 16 17.58 7.54 -0.35
N LEU A 17 18.64 7.85 -1.09
CA LEU A 17 19.33 6.89 -1.97
C LEU A 17 19.96 5.74 -1.18
N ILE A 18 20.65 6.05 -0.07
CA ILE A 18 21.25 5.02 0.79
C ILE A 18 20.15 4.15 1.41
N GLY A 19 19.07 4.76 1.91
CA GLY A 19 17.91 4.05 2.41
C GLY A 19 17.33 3.11 1.36
N GLN A 20 17.13 3.59 0.13
CA GLN A 20 16.63 2.78 -0.97
C GLN A 20 17.56 1.60 -1.31
N LEU A 21 18.88 1.80 -1.32
CA LEU A 21 19.84 0.72 -1.56
C LEU A 21 19.78 -0.35 -0.46
N VAL A 22 19.70 0.06 0.81
CA VAL A 22 19.55 -0.86 1.94
C VAL A 22 18.24 -1.64 1.81
N THR A 23 17.13 -0.98 1.49
CA THR A 23 15.83 -1.62 1.26
C THR A 23 15.89 -2.64 0.13
N ILE A 24 16.58 -2.35 -0.99
CA ILE A 24 16.73 -3.29 -2.10
C ILE A 24 17.50 -4.55 -1.65
N ILE A 25 18.63 -4.38 -0.95
CA ILE A 25 19.46 -5.49 -0.47
C ILE A 25 18.68 -6.35 0.52
N LEU A 26 17.97 -5.73 1.47
CA LEU A 26 17.15 -6.45 2.45
C LEU A 26 16.01 -7.21 1.78
N ASN A 27 15.32 -6.62 0.80
CA ASN A 27 14.27 -7.32 0.05
C ASN A 27 14.83 -8.55 -0.68
N PHE A 28 16.03 -8.45 -1.27
CA PHE A 28 16.70 -9.60 -1.88
C PHE A 28 17.06 -10.69 -0.87
N ALA A 29 17.57 -10.30 0.30
CA ALA A 29 17.90 -11.23 1.38
C ALA A 29 16.66 -11.95 1.90
N VAL A 30 15.59 -11.21 2.21
CA VAL A 30 14.29 -11.76 2.62
C VAL A 30 13.76 -12.73 1.58
N ARG A 31 13.76 -12.35 0.30
CA ARG A 31 13.30 -13.22 -0.79
C ARG A 31 14.13 -14.51 -0.89
N THR A 32 15.45 -14.41 -0.73
CA THR A 32 16.35 -15.59 -0.74
C THR A 32 16.08 -16.52 0.45
N ILE A 33 15.89 -15.96 1.64
CA ILE A 33 15.56 -16.73 2.85
C ILE A 33 14.21 -17.43 2.67
N PHE A 34 13.18 -16.72 2.21
CA PHE A 34 11.85 -17.29 1.93
C PHE A 34 11.91 -18.44 0.92
N ILE A 35 12.68 -18.31 -0.17
CA ILE A 35 12.85 -19.41 -1.14
C ILE A 35 13.49 -20.63 -0.47
N LYS A 36 14.50 -20.43 0.39
CA LYS A 36 15.20 -21.52 1.07
C LYS A 36 14.40 -22.16 2.21
N THR A 37 13.51 -21.41 2.88
CA THR A 37 12.76 -21.88 4.05
C THR A 37 11.36 -22.38 3.71
N LEU A 38 10.62 -21.64 2.88
CA LEU A 38 9.24 -21.92 2.52
C LEU A 38 9.11 -22.54 1.12
N GLY A 39 10.15 -22.45 0.29
CA GLY A 39 10.14 -22.98 -1.08
C GLY A 39 9.61 -21.99 -2.11
N ALA A 40 9.88 -22.27 -3.39
CA ALA A 40 9.53 -21.39 -4.49
C ALA A 40 8.00 -21.22 -4.68
N ALA A 41 7.21 -22.26 -4.36
CA ALA A 41 5.75 -22.24 -4.49
C ALA A 41 5.08 -21.17 -3.62
N TYR A 42 5.46 -21.06 -2.33
CA TYR A 42 4.93 -20.02 -1.43
C TYR A 42 5.24 -18.61 -1.92
N LEU A 43 6.44 -18.41 -2.45
CA LEU A 43 6.83 -17.13 -3.01
C LEU A 43 6.05 -16.80 -4.30
N GLY A 44 5.79 -17.80 -5.14
CA GLY A 44 4.93 -17.68 -6.31
C GLY A 44 3.51 -17.25 -5.95
N ILE A 45 2.90 -17.87 -4.94
CA ILE A 45 1.57 -17.52 -4.42
C ILE A 45 1.55 -16.09 -3.88
N ASN A 46 2.54 -15.72 -3.04
CA ASN A 46 2.66 -14.36 -2.51
C ASN A 46 2.72 -13.33 -3.65
N GLY A 47 3.54 -13.59 -4.67
CA GLY A 47 3.65 -12.73 -5.84
C GLY A 47 2.35 -12.65 -6.62
N LEU A 48 1.69 -13.78 -6.88
CA LEU A 48 0.42 -13.84 -7.60
C LEU A 48 -0.66 -13.04 -6.88
N PHE A 49 -0.89 -13.28 -5.60
CA PHE A 49 -1.93 -12.60 -4.83
C PHE A 49 -1.65 -11.11 -4.69
N THR A 50 -0.40 -10.74 -4.45
CA THR A 50 0.00 -9.32 -4.41
C THR A 50 -0.26 -8.64 -5.74
N ASN A 51 0.05 -9.28 -6.87
CA ASN A 51 -0.20 -8.72 -8.20
C ASN A 51 -1.69 -8.58 -8.50
N ILE A 52 -2.50 -9.61 -8.23
CA ILE A 52 -3.96 -9.55 -8.42
C ILE A 52 -4.55 -8.36 -7.65
N LEU A 53 -4.22 -8.23 -6.36
CA LEU A 53 -4.74 -7.16 -5.51
C LEU A 53 -4.18 -5.78 -5.90
N SER A 54 -2.94 -5.72 -6.37
CA SER A 54 -2.36 -4.49 -6.94
C SER A 54 -3.02 -4.06 -8.25
N VAL A 55 -3.59 -5.00 -9.02
CA VAL A 55 -4.40 -4.63 -10.18
C VAL A 55 -5.75 -4.07 -9.72
N LEU A 56 -6.37 -4.65 -8.69
CA LEU A 56 -7.62 -4.12 -8.13
C LEU A 56 -7.45 -2.72 -7.52
N SER A 57 -6.28 -2.39 -6.98
CA SER A 57 -6.00 -1.06 -6.43
C SER A 57 -5.98 0.05 -7.49
N PHE A 58 -5.80 -0.27 -8.79
CA PHE A 58 -6.00 0.70 -9.86
C PHE A 58 -7.42 1.28 -9.89
N ALA A 59 -8.41 0.63 -9.27
CA ALA A 59 -9.76 1.17 -9.09
C ALA A 59 -9.77 2.54 -8.39
N GLU A 60 -8.69 2.90 -7.69
CA GLU A 60 -8.55 4.20 -7.04
C GLU A 60 -8.19 5.35 -8.01
N ILE A 61 -7.64 5.06 -9.21
CA ILE A 61 -7.25 6.00 -10.31
C ILE A 61 -6.57 7.32 -9.84
N GLY A 62 -5.90 7.32 -8.69
CA GLY A 62 -5.25 8.52 -8.15
C GLY A 62 -6.18 9.52 -7.45
N PHE A 63 -7.36 9.09 -7.00
CA PHE A 63 -8.24 9.93 -6.18
C PHE A 63 -7.54 10.44 -4.92
N GLY A 64 -6.72 9.59 -4.26
CA GLY A 64 -5.95 9.96 -3.08
C GLY A 64 -5.00 11.14 -3.31
N THR A 65 -4.36 11.22 -4.47
CA THR A 65 -3.45 12.33 -4.77
C THR A 65 -4.22 13.62 -5.07
N ALA A 66 -5.34 13.53 -5.80
CA ALA A 66 -6.20 14.66 -6.11
C ALA A 66 -6.81 15.30 -4.85
N ILE A 67 -7.29 14.49 -3.90
CA ILE A 67 -7.90 15.01 -2.67
C ILE A 67 -6.85 15.64 -1.75
N ILE A 68 -5.64 15.06 -1.65
CA ILE A 68 -4.51 15.67 -0.93
C ILE A 68 -4.13 17.01 -1.56
N TYR A 69 -4.07 17.09 -2.89
CA TYR A 69 -3.81 18.35 -3.58
C TYR A 69 -4.89 19.40 -3.28
N ALA A 70 -6.17 19.02 -3.31
CA ALA A 70 -7.29 19.89 -2.98
C ALA A 70 -7.26 20.37 -1.51
N MET A 71 -6.65 19.61 -0.60
CA MET A 71 -6.50 19.97 0.81
C MET A 71 -5.40 21.02 1.06
N TYR A 72 -4.38 21.15 0.20
CA TYR A 72 -3.32 22.15 0.40
C TYR A 72 -3.85 23.60 0.40
N ALA A 73 -4.83 23.92 -0.45
CA ALA A 73 -5.42 25.25 -0.51
C ALA A 73 -6.10 25.67 0.81
N PRO A 74 -7.08 24.92 1.37
CA PRO A 74 -7.71 25.28 2.64
C PRO A 74 -6.76 25.18 3.85
N LEU A 75 -5.79 24.27 3.83
CA LEU A 75 -4.76 24.20 4.87
C LEU A 75 -3.90 25.49 4.92
N SER A 76 -3.58 26.07 3.77
CA SER A 76 -2.76 27.29 3.70
C SER A 76 -3.40 28.51 4.37
N ILE A 77 -4.74 28.53 4.45
CA ILE A 77 -5.54 29.60 5.07
C ILE A 77 -6.16 29.17 6.42
N LYS A 78 -5.79 28.00 6.96
CA LYS A 78 -6.33 27.43 8.21
C LYS A 78 -7.86 27.29 8.23
N ASP A 79 -8.47 26.97 7.08
CA ASP A 79 -9.90 26.71 6.95
C ASP A 79 -10.22 25.26 7.34
N GLU A 80 -10.28 25.02 8.65
CA GLU A 80 -10.55 23.70 9.25
C GLU A 80 -11.90 23.11 8.81
N VAL A 81 -12.91 23.96 8.57
CA VAL A 81 -14.25 23.52 8.15
C VAL A 81 -14.17 22.89 6.76
N ARG A 82 -13.44 23.53 5.83
CA ARG A 82 -13.28 23.00 4.47
C ARG A 82 -12.38 21.77 4.43
N VAL A 83 -11.32 21.73 5.24
CA VAL A 83 -10.48 20.54 5.39
C VAL A 83 -11.31 19.35 5.92
N SER A 84 -12.13 19.56 6.95
CA SER A 84 -13.00 18.52 7.51
C SER A 84 -13.99 17.97 6.46
N LYS A 85 -14.59 18.83 5.64
CA LYS A 85 -15.49 18.41 4.56
C LYS A 85 -14.78 17.56 3.50
N LEU A 86 -13.58 17.98 3.07
CA LEU A 86 -12.77 17.21 2.12
C LEU A 86 -12.35 15.86 2.71
N MET A 87 -12.00 15.83 4.00
CA MET A 87 -11.61 14.60 4.68
C MET A 87 -12.77 13.61 4.83
N ASN A 88 -13.98 14.09 5.16
CA ASN A 88 -15.16 13.23 5.21
C ASN A 88 -15.52 12.66 3.84
N TYR A 89 -15.37 13.47 2.78
CA TYR A 89 -15.55 12.99 1.41
C TYR A 89 -14.51 11.93 1.04
N TYR A 90 -13.25 12.19 1.40
CA TYR A 90 -12.15 11.24 1.21
C TYR A 90 -12.45 9.89 1.90
N ALA A 91 -12.81 9.92 3.18
CA ALA A 91 -13.17 8.71 3.94
C ALA A 91 -14.25 7.90 3.21
N LYS A 92 -15.34 8.56 2.80
CA LYS A 92 -16.46 7.90 2.13
C LYS A 92 -16.07 7.25 0.80
N VAL A 93 -15.24 7.92 0.01
CA VAL A 93 -14.76 7.36 -1.27
C VAL A 93 -13.87 6.14 -1.02
N TYR A 94 -12.94 6.21 -0.06
CA TYR A 94 -12.05 5.10 0.22
C TYR A 94 -12.73 3.92 0.91
N GLU A 95 -13.74 4.15 1.74
CA GLU A 95 -14.64 3.09 2.22
C GLU A 95 -15.33 2.40 1.05
N THR A 96 -15.83 3.17 0.07
CA THR A 96 -16.49 2.62 -1.12
C THR A 96 -15.51 1.78 -1.97
N ILE A 97 -14.28 2.27 -2.16
CA ILE A 97 -13.23 1.54 -2.90
C ILE A 97 -12.83 0.27 -2.14
N GLY A 98 -12.63 0.35 -0.83
CA GLY A 98 -12.30 -0.80 0.00
C GLY A 98 -13.38 -1.88 -0.06
N THR A 99 -14.66 -1.50 0.01
CA THR A 99 -15.79 -2.42 -0.18
C THR A 99 -15.82 -3.00 -1.59
N PHE A 100 -15.58 -2.19 -2.63
CA PHE A 100 -15.53 -2.66 -4.02
C PHE A 100 -14.41 -3.71 -4.21
N ILE A 101 -13.19 -3.41 -3.76
CA ILE A 101 -12.05 -4.34 -3.83
C ILE A 101 -12.36 -5.63 -3.08
N PHE A 102 -12.98 -5.54 -1.90
CA PHE A 102 -13.38 -6.72 -1.14
C PHE A 102 -14.39 -7.59 -1.91
N LEU A 103 -15.45 -6.98 -2.46
CA LEU A 103 -16.48 -7.71 -3.20
C LEU A 103 -15.95 -8.34 -4.48
N VAL A 104 -15.22 -7.58 -5.30
CA VAL A 104 -14.60 -8.10 -6.53
C VAL A 104 -13.55 -9.16 -6.20
N GLY A 105 -12.78 -8.95 -5.13
CA GLY A 105 -11.82 -9.91 -4.64
C GLY A 105 -12.46 -11.23 -4.24
N LEU A 106 -13.61 -11.22 -3.57
CA LEU A 106 -14.36 -12.43 -3.23
C LEU A 106 -14.84 -13.18 -4.48
N VAL A 107 -15.28 -12.46 -5.52
CA VAL A 107 -15.68 -13.06 -6.81
C VAL A 107 -14.52 -13.76 -7.51
N LEU A 108 -13.27 -13.35 -7.27
CA LEU A 108 -12.09 -14.00 -7.84
C LEU A 108 -11.71 -15.34 -7.18
N ILE A 109 -12.22 -15.64 -5.98
CA ILE A 109 -11.91 -16.89 -5.25
C ILE A 109 -12.13 -18.16 -6.12
N PRO A 110 -13.29 -18.38 -6.76
CA PRO A 110 -13.51 -19.57 -7.59
C PRO A 110 -12.62 -19.62 -8.83
N PHE A 111 -11.98 -18.51 -9.23
CA PHE A 111 -11.09 -18.43 -10.38
C PHE A 111 -9.61 -18.51 -10.00
N LEU A 112 -9.27 -18.64 -8.71
CA LEU A 112 -7.86 -18.67 -8.27
C LEU A 112 -7.09 -19.82 -8.90
N ASP A 113 -7.71 -20.99 -9.05
CA ASP A 113 -7.09 -22.18 -9.63
C ASP A 113 -6.71 -21.99 -11.10
N PHE A 114 -7.40 -21.09 -11.83
CA PHE A 114 -7.06 -20.76 -13.22
C PHE A 114 -5.71 -20.03 -13.34
N PHE A 115 -5.27 -19.34 -12.30
CA PHE A 115 -4.00 -18.60 -12.30
C PHE A 115 -2.79 -19.47 -11.91
N ILE A 116 -3.01 -20.74 -11.54
CA ILE A 116 -1.96 -21.65 -11.08
C ILE A 116 -1.84 -22.81 -12.06
N ASN A 117 -0.73 -22.83 -12.81
CA ASN A 117 -0.52 -23.84 -13.87
C ASN A 117 -0.28 -25.25 -13.33
N ASP A 118 0.38 -25.39 -12.17
CA ASP A 118 0.66 -26.71 -11.59
C ASP A 118 0.35 -26.72 -10.09
N LEU A 119 -0.83 -27.27 -9.77
CA LEU A 119 -1.28 -27.41 -8.38
C LEU A 119 -0.52 -28.49 -7.61
N SER A 120 0.25 -29.35 -8.30
CA SER A 120 0.97 -30.47 -7.69
C SER A 120 2.32 -30.08 -7.07
N GLU A 121 2.87 -28.92 -7.46
CA GLU A 121 4.07 -28.33 -6.86
C GLU A 121 3.79 -27.64 -5.52
N LEU A 122 2.52 -27.49 -5.13
CA LEU A 122 2.14 -26.92 -3.84
C LEU A 122 2.45 -27.90 -2.71
N PRO A 123 3.14 -27.45 -1.64
CA PRO A 123 3.32 -28.24 -0.44
C PRO A 123 1.99 -28.80 0.06
N LYS A 124 1.90 -30.13 0.28
CA LYS A 124 0.66 -30.78 0.74
C LYS A 124 0.17 -30.29 2.11
N GLU A 125 1.05 -29.66 2.88
CA GLU A 125 0.76 -29.09 4.19
C GLU A 125 0.19 -27.66 4.12
N LEU A 126 0.04 -27.08 2.92
CA LEU A 126 -0.51 -25.73 2.78
C LEU A 126 -1.97 -25.68 3.23
N PRO A 127 -2.38 -24.60 3.93
CA PRO A 127 -3.79 -24.23 4.00
C PRO A 127 -4.39 -24.08 2.59
N PRO A 128 -5.70 -24.30 2.43
CA PRO A 128 -6.36 -24.08 1.15
C PRO A 128 -6.08 -22.68 0.59
N LEU A 129 -5.81 -22.61 -0.72
CA LEU A 129 -5.40 -21.36 -1.39
C LEU A 129 -6.37 -20.19 -1.15
N TRP A 130 -7.67 -20.48 -1.11
CA TRP A 130 -8.70 -19.48 -0.84
C TRP A 130 -8.55 -18.84 0.55
N VAL A 131 -8.07 -19.57 1.56
CA VAL A 131 -7.82 -19.05 2.92
C VAL A 131 -6.69 -18.04 2.88
N ILE A 132 -5.59 -18.41 2.23
CA ILE A 132 -4.41 -17.54 2.09
C ILE A 132 -4.80 -16.29 1.30
N TYR A 133 -5.51 -16.46 0.18
CA TYR A 133 -5.98 -15.33 -0.61
C TYR A 133 -6.92 -14.42 0.19
N LEU A 134 -7.85 -14.98 0.98
CA LEU A 134 -8.76 -14.21 1.81
C LEU A 134 -8.00 -13.35 2.85
N LEU A 135 -6.91 -13.86 3.42
CA LEU A 135 -6.06 -13.08 4.32
C LEU A 135 -5.41 -11.88 3.60
N TYR A 136 -4.94 -12.09 2.37
CA TYR A 136 -4.37 -11.01 1.55
C TYR A 136 -5.43 -9.99 1.14
N LEU A 137 -6.60 -10.47 0.74
CA LEU A 137 -7.74 -9.64 0.36
C LEU A 137 -8.18 -8.78 1.54
N LEU A 138 -8.36 -9.37 2.72
CA LEU A 138 -8.68 -8.65 3.95
C LEU A 138 -7.61 -7.63 4.31
N ASN A 139 -6.33 -8.01 4.28
CA ASN A 139 -5.23 -7.08 4.55
C ASN A 139 -5.28 -5.85 3.61
N THR A 140 -5.53 -6.09 2.33
CA THR A 140 -5.58 -5.05 1.31
C THR A 140 -6.84 -4.19 1.47
N SER A 141 -8.02 -4.79 1.54
CA SER A 141 -9.28 -4.05 1.65
C SER A 141 -9.35 -3.25 2.95
N VAL A 142 -8.92 -3.83 4.07
CA VAL A 142 -8.88 -3.15 5.38
C VAL A 142 -8.00 -1.91 5.33
N SER A 143 -6.85 -1.97 4.66
CA SER A 143 -5.96 -0.83 4.47
C SER A 143 -6.66 0.38 3.84
N TYR A 144 -7.62 0.16 2.93
CA TYR A 144 -8.42 1.24 2.34
C TYR A 144 -9.32 1.96 3.35
N PHE A 145 -9.96 1.21 4.26
CA PHE A 145 -10.81 1.80 5.30
C PHE A 145 -10.01 2.67 6.29
N PHE A 146 -8.71 2.43 6.46
CA PHE A 146 -7.87 3.20 7.40
C PHE A 146 -6.97 4.24 6.72
N ASN A 147 -6.80 4.18 5.40
CA ASN A 147 -5.92 5.08 4.65
C ASN A 147 -6.30 6.56 4.80
N TYR A 148 -7.59 6.89 4.86
CA TYR A 148 -8.04 8.29 5.03
C TYR A 148 -7.54 8.89 6.36
N LYS A 149 -7.49 8.11 7.44
CA LYS A 149 -6.96 8.56 8.74
C LYS A 149 -5.46 8.84 8.67
N ARG A 150 -4.73 7.95 7.98
CA ARG A 150 -3.28 8.13 7.75
C ARG A 150 -3.04 9.38 6.91
N SER A 151 -3.80 9.58 5.84
CA SER A 151 -3.67 10.77 5.01
C SER A 151 -4.08 12.06 5.72
N LEU A 152 -5.03 12.02 6.65
CA LEU A 152 -5.33 13.15 7.53
C LEU A 152 -4.10 13.51 8.38
N ILE A 153 -3.43 12.53 8.99
CA ILE A 153 -2.20 12.78 9.77
C ILE A 153 -1.11 13.41 8.89
N ILE A 154 -0.92 12.88 7.68
CA ILE A 154 0.05 13.42 6.68
C ILE A 154 -0.33 14.84 6.25
N ALA A 155 -1.62 15.14 6.08
CA ALA A 155 -2.09 16.46 5.66
C ALA A 155 -2.16 17.48 6.82
N SER A 156 -2.50 17.05 8.02
CA SER A 156 -2.71 17.89 9.21
C SER A 156 -1.41 18.19 9.96
N GLN A 157 -0.33 17.45 9.72
CA GLN A 157 0.97 17.70 10.32
C GLN A 157 2.04 17.85 9.24
N ASN A 158 2.72 19.00 9.24
CA ASN A 158 4.18 19.05 9.26
C ASN A 158 4.89 17.85 8.58
N GLY A 159 5.10 17.89 7.27
CA GLY A 159 6.05 16.98 6.60
C GLY A 159 7.49 17.02 7.15
N HIS A 160 7.73 17.82 8.21
CA HIS A 160 8.95 17.82 9.01
C HIS A 160 8.96 16.78 10.15
N ILE A 161 7.83 16.22 10.56
CA ILE A 161 7.76 15.23 11.65
C ILE A 161 7.87 13.79 11.09
N ASP A 162 7.51 13.57 9.83
CA ASP A 162 7.64 12.26 9.16
C ASP A 162 9.08 11.92 8.76
N SER A 163 10.03 12.87 8.85
CA SER A 163 11.47 12.60 8.65
C SER A 163 12.18 12.07 9.90
N LEU A 164 11.44 11.76 10.97
CA LEU A 164 11.97 11.32 12.26
C LEU A 164 11.51 9.91 12.69
N ASN A 165 10.95 9.10 11.78
CA ASN A 165 10.79 7.66 11.99
C ASN A 165 11.50 6.86 10.89
#